data_AF-A0A939UNU6-F1
#
_entry.id   AF-A0A939UNU6-F1
#
_cell.length_a   1.000
_cell.length_b   1.000
_cell.length_c   1.000
_cell.angle_alpha   90.00
_cell.angle_beta   90.00
_cell.angle_gamma   90.00
#
_symmetry.space_group_name_H-M   'P 1'
#
loop_
_entity.id
_entity.type
_entity.pdbx_description
1 polymer ?
#
loop_
_entity_poly.entity_id
_entity_poly.type
_entity_poly.pdbx_seq_one_letter_code
_entity_poly.pdbx_strand_id
1 'polypeptide(L)'
;MAGYTYDPKSHIADEFIHDGEIQETLKYAEEHSRDRELIEMILDKARPRKTEDGWHCAGLDHREASVLLACELPDLNERIFETARE
;
A
#
# COMPACT_ATOMS: atom_id res chain seq x y z
N MET A 1 7.18 2.20 30.92
CA MET A 1 6.13 1.50 30.15
C MET A 1 6.84 0.60 29.16
N ALA A 2 6.47 -0.67 29.06
CA ALA A 2 7.06 -1.54 28.06
C ALA A 2 6.63 -0.98 26.69
N GLY A 3 7.55 -0.33 25.98
CA GLY A 3 7.31 0.09 24.61
C GLY A 3 7.30 -1.17 23.77
N TYR A 4 6.12 -1.60 23.34
CA TYR A 4 6.00 -2.68 22.38
C TYR A 4 6.65 -2.23 21.07
N THR A 5 7.47 -3.08 20.48
CA THR A 5 8.06 -2.84 19.16
C THR A 5 7.01 -3.21 18.11
N TYR A 6 6.82 -2.37 17.09
CA TYR A 6 5.86 -2.63 16.03
C TYR A 6 6.16 -3.97 15.32
N ASP A 7 5.16 -4.84 15.25
CA ASP A 7 5.20 -6.10 14.49
C ASP A 7 3.90 -6.25 13.68
N PRO A 8 3.93 -6.04 12.34
CA PRO A 8 2.75 -6.17 11.48
C PRO A 8 2.18 -7.59 11.42
N LYS A 9 2.95 -8.61 11.83
CA LYS A 9 2.52 -10.01 11.80
C LYS A 9 2.01 -10.49 13.16
N SER A 10 2.02 -9.62 14.18
CA SER A 10 1.53 -9.97 15.49
C SER A 10 0.02 -10.25 15.47
N HIS A 11 -0.40 -11.16 16.34
CA HIS A 11 -1.80 -11.41 16.63
C HIS A 11 -2.34 -10.50 17.76
N ILE A 12 -1.49 -9.66 18.36
CA ILE A 12 -1.83 -8.73 19.44
C ILE A 12 -2.00 -7.33 18.85
N ALA A 13 -3.17 -6.73 19.05
CA ALA A 13 -3.52 -5.43 18.47
C ALA A 13 -2.53 -4.32 18.85
N ASP A 14 -2.08 -4.27 20.10
CA ASP A 14 -1.12 -3.27 20.59
C ASP A 14 0.27 -3.37 19.90
N GLU A 15 0.56 -4.49 19.24
CA GLU A 15 1.84 -4.72 18.56
C GLU A 15 1.77 -4.40 17.07
N PHE A 16 0.62 -4.55 16.41
CA PHE A 16 0.46 -4.21 14.98
C PHE A 16 -0.31 -2.90 14.72
N ILE A 17 -1.00 -2.33 15.71
CA ILE A 17 -1.63 -1.00 15.64
C ILE A 17 -0.75 -0.01 16.41
N HIS A 18 0.17 0.64 15.69
CA HIS A 18 1.16 1.53 16.28
C HIS A 18 1.03 2.95 15.72
N ASP A 19 0.72 3.93 16.57
CA ASP A 19 0.48 5.33 16.16
C ASP A 19 1.68 5.92 15.39
N GLY A 20 2.91 5.71 15.88
CA GLY A 20 4.10 6.19 15.18
C GLY A 20 4.25 5.61 13.77
N GLU A 21 3.88 4.35 13.57
CA GLU A 21 3.96 3.72 12.24
C GLU A 21 2.87 4.27 11.31
N ILE A 22 1.68 4.53 11.86
CA ILE A 22 0.57 5.13 11.12
C ILE A 22 0.95 6.55 10.68
N GLN A 23 1.48 7.38 11.58
CA GLN A 23 1.90 8.75 11.26
C GLN A 23 3.02 8.78 10.22
N GLU A 24 4.02 7.90 10.34
CA GLU A 24 5.09 7.76 9.33
C GLU A 24 4.53 7.33 7.97
N THR A 25 3.59 6.39 7.96
CA THR A 25 2.93 5.91 6.73
C THR A 25 2.14 7.01 6.04
N LEU A 26 1.37 7.80 6.80
CA LEU A 26 0.61 8.94 6.27
C LEU A 26 1.56 10.00 5.68
N LYS A 27 2.63 10.35 6.40
CA LYS A 27 3.63 11.31 5.92
C LYS A 27 4.31 10.84 4.64
N TYR A 28 4.69 9.56 4.58
CA TYR A 28 5.28 8.95 3.38
C TYR A 28 4.31 9.02 2.19
N ALA A 29 3.03 8.73 2.41
CA ALA A 29 2.02 8.82 1.37
C ALA A 29 1.81 10.25 0.87
N GLU A 30 1.78 11.25 1.75
CA GLU A 30 1.70 12.66 1.37
C GLU A 30 2.91 13.11 0.54
N GLU A 31 4.12 12.72 0.95
CA GLU A 31 5.38 13.05 0.25
C GLU A 31 5.42 12.46 -1.17
N HIS A 32 4.83 11.28 -1.37
CA HIS A 32 4.80 10.56 -2.65
C HIS A 32 3.46 10.65 -3.41
N SER A 33 2.53 11.49 -2.96
CA SER A 33 1.18 11.66 -3.55
C SER A 33 1.15 12.03 -5.04
N ARG A 34 2.25 12.59 -5.55
CA ARG A 34 2.46 12.96 -6.97
C ARG A 34 3.63 12.22 -7.63
N ASP A 35 4.21 11.24 -6.96
CA ASP A 35 5.33 10.46 -7.47
C ASP A 35 4.82 9.41 -8.48
N ARG A 36 4.70 9.84 -9.74
CA ARG A 36 4.16 9.00 -10.81
C ARG A 36 4.90 7.67 -10.95
N GLU A 37 6.23 7.69 -10.95
CA GLU A 37 7.02 6.47 -11.15
C GLU A 37 6.77 5.46 -10.03
N LEU A 38 6.73 5.93 -8.78
CA LEU A 38 6.41 5.08 -7.65
C LEU A 38 4.98 4.52 -7.72
N ILE A 39 3.99 5.37 -7.99
CA ILE A 39 2.58 4.97 -8.05
C ILE A 39 2.35 3.95 -9.17
N GLU A 40 2.94 4.17 -10.36
CA GLU A 40 2.85 3.22 -11.48
C GLU A 40 3.50 1.88 -11.13
N MET A 41 4.65 1.89 -10.46
CA MET A 41 5.31 0.67 -9.99
C MET A 41 4.44 -0.10 -8.99
N ILE A 42 3.81 0.59 -8.03
CA ILE A 42 2.92 -0.03 -7.04
C ILE A 42 1.69 -0.64 -7.73
N LEU A 43 1.10 0.07 -8.71
CA LEU A 43 -0.02 -0.44 -9.50
C LEU A 43 0.35 -1.72 -10.27
N ASP A 44 1.53 -1.76 -10.89
CA ASP A 44 2.00 -2.94 -11.63
C ASP A 44 2.34 -4.14 -10.75
N LYS A 45 2.68 -3.89 -9.47
CA LYS A 45 2.81 -4.92 -8.43
C LYS A 45 1.45 -5.44 -7.99
N ALA A 46 0.46 -4.57 -7.82
CA ALA A 46 -0.89 -4.93 -7.39
C ALA A 46 -1.64 -5.77 -8.42
N ARG A 47 -1.31 -5.60 -9.71
CA ARG A 47 -2.03 -6.22 -10.81
C ARG A 47 -2.05 -7.76 -10.75
N PRO A 48 -3.23 -8.40 -10.88
CA PRO A 48 -3.33 -9.84 -11.04
C PRO A 48 -2.60 -10.32 -12.29
N ARG A 49 -1.75 -11.34 -12.16
CA ARG A 49 -1.05 -11.96 -13.30
C ARG A 49 -1.53 -13.39 -13.48
N LYS A 50 -1.86 -13.76 -14.72
CA LYS A 50 -2.18 -15.14 -15.07
C LYS A 50 -0.88 -15.95 -15.20
N THR A 51 -0.82 -17.03 -14.45
CA THR A 51 0.27 -18.02 -14.43
C THR A 51 -0.24 -19.38 -14.89
N GLU A 52 0.63 -20.37 -15.03
CA GLU A 52 0.23 -21.74 -15.39
C GLU A 52 -0.73 -22.36 -14.35
N ASP A 53 -0.58 -21.99 -13.07
CA ASP A 53 -1.35 -22.53 -11.94
C ASP A 53 -2.60 -21.70 -11.59
N GLY A 54 -2.88 -20.61 -12.30
CA GLY A 54 -4.03 -19.72 -12.05
C GLY A 54 -3.66 -18.25 -11.96
N TRP A 55 -4.43 -17.47 -11.19
CA TRP A 55 -4.15 -16.04 -10.96
C TRP A 55 -3.23 -15.85 -9.76
N HIS A 56 -2.20 -15.03 -9.93
CA HIS A 56 -1.27 -14.63 -8.88
C HIS A 56 -1.37 -13.12 -8.63
N CYS A 57 -1.58 -12.74 -7.38
CA CYS A 57 -1.52 -11.35 -6.92
C CYS A 57 -0.43 -11.24 -5.87
N ALA A 58 0.54 -10.34 -6.08
CA ALA A 58 1.62 -10.14 -5.11
C ALA A 58 1.13 -9.43 -3.83
N GLY A 59 0.05 -8.65 -3.94
CA GLY A 59 -0.47 -7.82 -2.86
C GLY A 59 0.38 -6.56 -2.62
N LEU A 60 -0.12 -5.72 -1.74
CA LEU A 60 0.52 -4.47 -1.31
C LEU A 60 0.78 -4.52 0.20
N ASP A 61 1.84 -3.86 0.64
CA ASP A 61 1.98 -3.53 2.05
C ASP A 61 1.16 -2.28 2.43
N HIS A 62 1.10 -1.96 3.72
CA HIS A 62 0.29 -0.84 4.22
C HIS A 62 0.82 0.53 3.76
N ARG A 63 2.14 0.68 3.54
CA ARG A 63 2.73 1.93 3.08
C ARG A 63 2.43 2.14 1.59
N GLU A 64 2.62 1.11 0.78
CA GLU A 64 2.26 1.11 -0.64
C GLU A 64 0.76 1.41 -0.85
N ALA A 65 -0.10 0.76 -0.07
CA ALA A 65 -1.54 1.02 -0.11
C ALA A 65 -1.87 2.47 0.28
N SER A 66 -1.18 3.03 1.29
CA SER A 66 -1.36 4.43 1.69
C SER A 66 -0.96 5.41 0.59
N VAL A 67 0.12 5.14 -0.17
CA VAL A 67 0.52 5.96 -1.31
C VAL A 67 -0.56 5.99 -2.39
N LEU A 68 -1.15 4.84 -2.74
CA LEU A 68 -2.26 4.79 -3.71
C LEU A 68 -3.48 5.58 -3.22
N LEU A 69 -3.81 5.52 -1.93
CA LEU A 69 -4.92 6.27 -1.35
C LEU A 69 -4.70 7.79 -1.38
N ALA A 70 -3.44 8.23 -1.24
CA ALA A 70 -3.07 9.64 -1.27
C ALA A 70 -2.78 10.18 -2.70
N CYS A 71 -2.96 9.37 -3.75
CA CYS A 71 -2.63 9.76 -5.11
C CYS A 71 -3.44 10.99 -5.57
N GLU A 72 -2.75 12.05 -5.99
CA GLU A 72 -3.36 13.29 -6.50
C GLU A 72 -3.39 13.37 -8.04
N LEU A 73 -2.89 12.33 -8.73
CA LEU A 73 -2.83 12.28 -10.20
C LEU A 73 -4.13 11.66 -10.75
N PRO A 74 -4.97 12.42 -11.48
CA PRO A 74 -6.31 11.95 -11.90
C PRO A 74 -6.28 10.69 -12.77
N ASP A 75 -5.36 10.61 -13.71
CA ASP A 75 -5.22 9.45 -14.62
C ASP A 75 -4.75 8.19 -13.88
N LEU A 76 -3.89 8.34 -12.87
CA LEU A 76 -3.47 7.21 -12.03
C LEU A 76 -4.58 6.79 -11.07
N ASN A 77 -5.40 7.72 -10.58
CA ASN A 77 -6.61 7.38 -9.81
C ASN A 77 -7.61 6.58 -10.64
N GLU A 78 -7.82 6.93 -11.91
CA GLU A 78 -8.63 6.12 -12.83
C GLU A 78 -8.03 4.71 -12.97
N ARG A 79 -6.72 4.61 -13.19
CA ARG A 79 -6.01 3.32 -13.29
C ARG A 79 -6.09 2.49 -12.00
N ILE A 80 -6.11 3.11 -10.81
CA ILE A 80 -6.36 2.42 -9.52
C ILE A 80 -7.72 1.72 -9.57
N PHE A 81 -8.78 2.43 -9.97
CA PHE A 81 -10.12 1.85 -10.07
C PHE A 81 -10.23 0.77 -11.14
N GLU A 82 -9.52 0.92 -12.26
CA GLU A 82 -9.46 -0.11 -13.30
C GLU A 82 -8.79 -1.38 -12.78
N THR A 83 -7.62 -1.25 -12.16
CA THR A 83 -6.84 -2.36 -11.60
C THR A 83 -7.63 -3.12 -10.54
N ALA A 84 -8.44 -2.43 -9.73
CA ALA A 84 -9.30 -3.07 -8.71
C ALA A 84 -10.47 -3.88 -9.28
N ARG A 85 -10.81 -3.72 -10.57
CA ARG A 85 -11.89 -4.45 -11.25
C ARG A 85 -11.38 -5.66 -12.04
N GLU A 86 -10.06 -5.79 -12.24
CA GLU A 86 -9.42 -6.95 -12.86
C GLU A 86 -9.46 -8.17 -11.94
#